data_AF-A0A971HXF4-F1
#
_entry.id   AF-A0A971HXF4-F1
#
_cell.length_a   1.000
_cell.length_b   1.000
_cell.length_c   1.000
_cell.angle_alpha   90.00
_cell.angle_beta   90.00
_cell.angle_gamma   90.00
#
_symmetry.space_group_name_H-M   'P 1'
#
loop_
_entity.id
_entity.type
_entity.pdbx_description
1 polymer ?
#
loop_
_entity_poly.entity_id
_entity_poly.type
_entity_poly.pdbx_seq_one_letter_code
_entity_poly.pdbx_strand_id
1 'polypeptide(L)'
;MALYDKPVVLLFQDLIKDLALSKGDVISRNKIVSWFATNYPLVKPATVSAHLLKLSTNAPTRIHYNANPNGKDDLFFQIDRKNFRLYDPTSDPEPIYVKQNINDTIDEADTTSNETYENEFAYEKDLQNFWFLAVLSG
;
A
#
# COMPACT_ATOMS: atom_id res chain seq x y z
N MET A 1 21.12 -5.49 3.10
CA MET A 1 21.18 -6.67 3.99
C MET A 1 19.76 -6.99 4.44
N ALA A 2 19.31 -8.24 4.34
CA ALA A 2 18.03 -8.63 4.93
C ALA A 2 18.18 -8.73 6.46
N LEU A 3 17.15 -8.34 7.22
CA LEU A 3 17.16 -8.44 8.69
C LEU A 3 17.06 -9.90 9.17
N TYR A 4 16.46 -10.75 8.35
CA TYR A 4 16.25 -12.18 8.55
C TYR A 4 16.42 -12.92 7.22
N ASP A 5 16.54 -14.25 7.27
CA ASP A 5 16.65 -15.10 6.08
C ASP A 5 15.39 -15.07 5.19
N LYS A 6 14.26 -14.64 5.75
CA LYS A 6 12.97 -14.50 5.05
C LYS A 6 12.62 -13.02 4.81
N PRO A 7 12.02 -12.68 3.65
CA PRO A 7 11.44 -11.36 3.43
C PRO A 7 10.23 -11.12 4.36
N VAL A 8 10.02 -9.86 4.75
CA VAL A 8 8.96 -9.47 5.70
C VAL A 8 7.57 -9.93 5.24
N VAL A 9 7.29 -9.92 3.93
CA VAL A 9 6.03 -10.44 3.36
C VAL A 9 5.75 -11.89 3.80
N LEU A 10 6.76 -12.76 3.79
CA LEU A 10 6.59 -14.17 4.18
C LEU A 10 6.40 -14.33 5.69
N LEU A 11 6.87 -13.39 6.50
CA LEU A 11 6.65 -13.41 7.95
C LEU A 11 5.18 -13.20 8.32
N PHE A 12 4.38 -12.54 7.47
CA PHE A 12 2.93 -12.46 7.66
C PHE A 12 2.24 -13.82 7.49
N GLN A 13 2.80 -14.73 6.69
CA GLN A 13 2.27 -16.10 6.59
C GLN A 13 2.58 -16.90 7.86
N ASP A 14 3.74 -16.68 8.45
CA ASP A 14 4.10 -17.26 9.76
C ASP A 14 3.11 -16.74 10.83
N LEU A 15 2.76 -15.45 10.81
CA LEU A 15 1.73 -14.87 11.69
C LEU A 15 0.37 -15.54 11.55
N ILE A 16 -0.11 -15.72 10.31
CA ILE A 16 -1.41 -16.33 10.03
C ILE A 16 -1.46 -17.76 10.59
N LYS A 17 -0.37 -18.52 10.42
CA LYS A 17 -0.25 -19.88 10.93
C LYS A 17 -0.19 -19.92 12.46
N ASP A 18 0.65 -19.10 13.07
CA ASP A 18 0.86 -19.10 14.52
C ASP A 18 -0.39 -18.65 15.29
N LEU A 19 -1.13 -17.68 14.74
CA LEU A 19 -2.39 -17.23 15.31
C LEU A 19 -3.60 -18.07 14.88
N ALA A 20 -3.37 -19.10 14.07
CA ALA A 20 -4.39 -19.99 13.50
C ALA A 20 -5.58 -19.21 12.89
N LEU A 21 -5.29 -18.11 12.19
CA LEU A 21 -6.33 -17.26 11.60
C LEU A 21 -7.03 -18.00 10.47
N SER A 22 -8.35 -17.99 10.53
CA SER A 22 -9.23 -18.59 9.53
C SER A 22 -10.02 -17.52 8.77
N LYS A 23 -10.72 -17.93 7.70
CA LYS A 23 -11.54 -17.01 6.92
C LYS A 23 -12.63 -16.39 7.80
N GLY A 24 -12.72 -15.07 7.78
CA GLY A 24 -13.68 -14.31 8.59
C GLY A 24 -13.12 -13.84 9.94
N ASP A 25 -12.00 -14.38 10.41
CA ASP A 25 -11.37 -13.91 11.64
C ASP A 25 -10.83 -12.50 11.47
N VAL A 26 -11.06 -11.68 12.50
CA VAL A 26 -10.62 -10.29 12.54
C VAL A 26 -9.40 -10.17 13.44
N ILE A 27 -8.36 -9.52 12.92
CA ILE A 27 -7.13 -9.20 13.63
C ILE A 27 -6.87 -7.69 13.61
N SER A 28 -6.48 -7.15 14.76
CA SER A 28 -6.14 -5.73 14.88
C SER A 28 -4.68 -5.46 14.48
N ARG A 29 -4.42 -4.25 13.97
CA ARG A 29 -3.08 -3.74 13.67
C ARG A 29 -2.16 -3.86 14.88
N ASN A 30 -2.66 -3.51 16.07
CA ASN A 30 -1.88 -3.59 17.30
C ASN A 30 -1.47 -5.04 17.60
N LYS A 31 -2.39 -6.01 17.42
CA LYS A 31 -2.06 -7.43 17.62
C LYS A 31 -0.99 -7.91 16.64
N ILE A 32 -1.08 -7.50 15.37
CA ILE A 32 -0.05 -7.80 14.35
C ILE A 32 1.30 -7.22 14.78
N VAL A 33 1.35 -5.92 15.11
CA VAL A 33 2.59 -5.25 15.53
C VAL A 33 3.18 -5.89 16.79
N SER A 34 2.35 -6.21 17.79
CA SER A 34 2.81 -6.92 18.99
C SER A 34 3.37 -8.30 18.69
N TRP A 35 2.73 -9.07 17.79
CA TRP A 35 3.24 -10.38 17.39
C TRP A 35 4.61 -10.26 16.70
N PHE A 36 4.79 -9.26 15.83
CA PHE A 36 6.09 -8.97 15.21
C PHE A 36 7.14 -8.56 16.24
N ALA A 37 6.79 -7.72 17.21
CA ALA A 37 7.72 -7.32 18.26
C ALA A 37 8.20 -8.51 19.11
N THR A 38 7.37 -9.55 19.28
CA THR A 38 7.73 -10.77 20.00
C THR A 38 8.55 -11.75 19.15
N ASN A 39 8.13 -12.02 17.91
CA ASN A 39 8.73 -13.09 17.09
C ASN A 39 9.87 -12.60 16.17
N TYR A 40 9.79 -11.34 15.74
CA TYR A 40 10.74 -10.72 14.81
C TYR A 40 11.12 -9.29 15.26
N PRO A 41 11.75 -9.13 16.44
CA PRO A 41 11.99 -7.83 17.07
C PRO A 41 12.86 -6.86 16.24
N LEU A 42 13.61 -7.36 15.26
CA LEU A 42 14.41 -6.51 14.37
C LEU A 42 13.56 -5.79 13.31
N VAL A 43 12.33 -6.26 13.04
CA VAL A 43 11.42 -5.59 12.11
C VAL A 43 10.77 -4.40 12.80
N LYS A 44 11.00 -3.20 12.26
CA LYS A 44 10.43 -1.96 12.81
C LYS A 44 8.90 -1.92 12.62
N PRO A 45 8.13 -1.37 13.58
CA PRO A 45 6.66 -1.25 13.46
C PRO A 45 6.18 -0.48 12.21
N ALA A 46 6.93 0.53 11.77
CA ALA A 46 6.66 1.25 10.53
C ALA A 46 6.76 0.35 9.29
N THR A 47 7.75 -0.54 9.27
CA THR A 47 7.93 -1.54 8.20
C THR A 47 6.78 -2.54 8.19
N VAL A 48 6.34 -3.01 9.37
CA VAL A 48 5.16 -3.88 9.50
C VAL A 48 3.92 -3.16 8.97
N SER A 49 3.71 -1.90 9.33
CA SER A 49 2.56 -1.12 8.89
C SER A 49 2.52 -0.90 7.37
N ALA A 50 3.67 -0.56 6.76
CA ALA A 50 3.78 -0.41 5.32
C ALA A 50 3.49 -1.74 4.58
N HIS A 51 4.05 -2.85 5.06
CA HIS A 51 3.78 -4.17 4.48
C HIS A 51 2.32 -4.60 4.69
N LEU A 52 1.71 -4.28 5.83
CA LEU A 52 0.30 -4.56 6.07
C LEU A 52 -0.59 -3.84 5.03
N LEU A 53 -0.30 -2.58 4.71
CA LEU A 53 -1.02 -1.84 3.66
C LEU A 53 -0.78 -2.45 2.28
N LYS A 54 0.46 -2.83 1.96
CA LYS A 54 0.79 -3.55 0.71
C LYS A 54 -0.01 -4.86 0.58
N LEU A 55 -0.15 -5.59 1.68
CA LEU A 55 -0.80 -6.90 1.72
C LEU A 55 -2.33 -6.83 1.86
N SER A 56 -2.90 -5.62 2.00
CA SER A 56 -4.34 -5.38 2.13
C SER A 56 -4.96 -5.04 0.78
N THR A 57 -5.78 -5.92 0.22
CA THR A 57 -6.24 -5.87 -1.18
C THR A 57 -7.02 -4.59 -1.53
N ASN A 58 -7.79 -4.06 -0.59
CA ASN A 58 -8.65 -2.89 -0.76
C ASN A 58 -8.03 -1.57 -0.29
N ALA A 59 -6.78 -1.56 0.17
CA ALA A 59 -6.13 -0.33 0.61
C ALA A 59 -5.81 0.58 -0.60
N PRO A 60 -6.33 1.83 -0.67
CA PRO A 60 -6.07 2.70 -1.82
C PRO A 60 -4.59 3.01 -2.02
N THR A 61 -3.86 3.15 -0.92
CA THR A 61 -2.41 3.40 -0.92
C THR A 61 -1.57 2.20 -1.37
N ARG A 62 -2.18 1.02 -1.56
CA ARG A 62 -1.51 -0.21 -2.00
C ARG A 62 -0.75 -0.03 -3.32
N ILE A 63 -1.27 0.84 -4.20
CA ILE A 63 -0.64 1.19 -5.49
C ILE A 63 0.78 1.74 -5.32
N HIS A 64 1.11 2.34 -4.18
CA HIS A 64 2.43 2.93 -3.92
C HIS A 64 3.46 1.90 -3.42
N TYR A 65 3.03 0.67 -3.11
CA TYR A 65 3.89 -0.36 -2.53
C TYR A 65 4.26 -1.48 -3.50
N ASN A 66 4.00 -1.30 -4.80
CA ASN A 66 4.30 -2.28 -5.86
C ASN A 66 3.84 -3.69 -5.49
N ALA A 67 2.55 -3.84 -5.20
CA ALA A 67 1.96 -5.14 -4.90
C ALA A 67 2.06 -6.08 -6.11
N ASN A 68 2.35 -7.36 -5.87
CA ASN A 68 2.56 -8.34 -6.93
C ASN A 68 1.24 -8.65 -7.65
N PRO A 69 1.11 -8.36 -8.96
CA PRO A 69 -0.13 -8.56 -9.72
C PRO A 69 -0.56 -10.02 -9.84
N ASN A 70 0.31 -10.98 -9.50
CA ASN A 70 0.00 -12.41 -9.50
C ASN A 70 -0.70 -12.89 -8.21
N GLY A 71 -1.18 -11.98 -7.36
CA GLY A 71 -1.94 -12.31 -6.15
C GLY A 71 -1.15 -12.83 -4.95
N LYS A 72 0.20 -12.89 -5.05
CA LYS A 72 1.04 -13.34 -3.92
C LYS A 72 0.96 -12.41 -2.70
N ASP A 73 0.60 -11.16 -2.92
CA ASP A 73 0.47 -10.13 -1.89
C ASP A 73 -1.00 -9.90 -1.47
N ASP A 74 -1.94 -10.77 -1.86
CA ASP A 74 -3.36 -10.66 -1.52
C ASP A 74 -3.69 -11.46 -0.26
N LEU A 75 -3.31 -10.93 0.91
CA LEU A 75 -3.48 -11.66 2.17
C LEU A 75 -4.62 -11.13 3.03
N PHE A 76 -4.74 -9.81 3.13
CA PHE A 76 -5.68 -9.16 4.05
C PHE A 76 -6.73 -8.35 3.30
N PHE A 77 -7.86 -8.19 3.95
CA PHE A 77 -8.89 -7.22 3.63
C PHE A 77 -9.02 -6.26 4.80
N GLN A 78 -8.90 -4.96 4.54
CA GLN A 78 -8.99 -3.92 5.55
C GLN A 78 -10.47 -3.60 5.84
N ILE A 79 -10.92 -3.86 7.06
CA ILE A 79 -12.28 -3.54 7.51
C ILE A 79 -12.36 -2.06 7.92
N ASP A 80 -11.37 -1.60 8.70
CA ASP A 80 -11.23 -0.21 9.10
C ASP A 80 -9.73 0.14 9.31
N ARG A 81 -9.40 1.31 9.87
CA ARG A 81 -7.99 1.74 10.07
C ARG A 81 -7.20 0.80 11.00
N LYS A 82 -7.88 0.10 11.90
CA LYS A 82 -7.33 -0.73 12.98
C LYS A 82 -7.56 -2.22 12.76
N ASN A 83 -8.60 -2.63 12.03
CA ASN A 83 -9.03 -4.02 11.93
C ASN A 83 -8.93 -4.56 10.50
N PHE A 84 -8.46 -5.80 10.41
CA PHE A 84 -8.20 -6.52 9.18
C PHE A 84 -8.75 -7.93 9.29
N ARG A 85 -9.14 -8.53 8.18
CA ARG A 85 -9.44 -9.97 8.10
C ARG A 85 -8.68 -10.59 6.95
N LEU A 86 -8.67 -11.91 6.86
CA LEU A 86 -8.15 -12.57 5.66
C LEU A 86 -9.01 -12.22 4.45
N TYR A 87 -8.34 -11.96 3.32
CA TYR A 87 -9.00 -11.72 2.04
C TYR A 87 -9.68 -13.01 1.54
N ASP A 88 -10.90 -12.86 1.04
CA ASP A 88 -11.66 -13.94 0.45
C ASP A 88 -12.11 -13.60 -0.98
N PRO A 89 -11.51 -14.22 -2.01
CA PRO A 89 -11.80 -13.87 -3.41
C PRO A 89 -13.23 -14.22 -3.86
N THR A 90 -13.99 -14.99 -3.06
CA THR A 90 -15.38 -15.32 -3.38
C THR A 90 -16.39 -14.28 -2.91
N SER A 91 -16.03 -13.46 -1.91
CA SER A 91 -16.92 -12.47 -1.32
C SER A 91 -16.39 -11.03 -1.42
N ASP A 92 -15.09 -10.86 -1.60
CA ASP A 92 -14.43 -9.57 -1.63
C ASP A 92 -14.27 -9.00 -3.04
N PRO A 93 -14.21 -7.66 -3.19
CA PRO A 93 -13.86 -7.01 -4.45
C PRO A 93 -12.45 -7.41 -4.93
N GLU A 94 -12.23 -7.25 -6.24
CA GLU A 94 -10.92 -7.50 -6.83
C GLU A 94 -9.82 -6.62 -6.20
N PRO A 95 -8.59 -7.15 -6.03
CA PRO A 95 -7.50 -6.40 -5.41
C PRO A 95 -7.05 -5.19 -6.24
N ILE A 96 -6.67 -4.11 -5.55
CA ILE A 96 -6.21 -2.88 -6.19
C ILE A 96 -4.74 -3.05 -6.63
N TYR A 97 -4.49 -2.99 -7.94
CA TYR A 97 -3.15 -3.09 -8.53
C TYR A 97 -2.72 -1.86 -9.33
N VAL A 98 -3.66 -1.07 -9.82
CA VAL A 98 -3.40 0.08 -10.70
C VAL A 98 -4.11 1.31 -10.15
N LYS A 99 -3.51 2.48 -10.41
CA LYS A 99 -4.13 3.78 -10.13
C LYS A 99 -5.32 3.94 -11.07
N GLN A 100 -6.49 3.51 -10.64
CA GLN A 100 -7.73 3.91 -11.32
C GLN A 100 -7.77 5.44 -11.26
N ASN A 101 -8.02 6.11 -12.38
CA ASN A 101 -8.30 7.55 -12.41
C ASN A 101 -9.66 7.78 -11.76
N ILE A 102 -9.73 7.68 -10.44
CA ILE A 102 -10.92 7.96 -9.66
C ILE A 102 -10.88 9.46 -9.35
N ASN A 103 -11.59 10.24 -10.16
CA ASN A 103 -11.82 11.67 -9.96
C ASN A 103 -12.89 11.93 -8.88
N ASP A 104 -12.89 11.20 -7.77
CA ASP A 104 -13.88 11.39 -6.70
C ASP A 104 -13.21 11.60 -5.34
N THR A 105 -13.16 12.89 -4.98
CA THR A 105 -13.20 13.47 -3.63
C THR A 105 -13.39 12.51 -2.45
N ILE A 106 -12.47 12.56 -1.47
CA ILE A 106 -12.71 12.96 -0.05
C ILE A 106 -11.48 12.66 0.84
N ASP A 107 -11.09 13.72 1.57
CA ASP A 107 -10.33 13.88 2.83
C ASP A 107 -8.85 13.47 2.96
N GLU A 108 -8.03 14.52 2.88
CA GLU A 108 -6.75 14.67 3.58
C GLU A 108 -6.91 14.47 5.10
N ALA A 109 -6.22 13.46 5.63
CA ALA A 109 -5.44 13.57 6.87
C ALA A 109 -4.72 12.23 7.11
N ASP A 110 -3.42 12.16 6.81
CA ASP A 110 -2.40 12.06 7.86
C ASP A 110 -1.00 12.07 7.23
N THR A 111 -0.29 13.17 7.45
CA THR A 111 1.12 13.35 7.12
C THR A 111 1.94 12.48 8.07
N THR A 112 2.55 11.41 7.57
CA THR A 112 3.75 10.85 8.19
C THR A 112 4.89 10.91 7.18
N SER A 113 5.72 11.92 7.35
CA SER A 113 6.99 12.15 6.68
C SER A 113 7.92 10.95 6.78
N ASN A 114 8.41 10.46 5.64
CA ASN A 114 9.85 10.25 5.45
C ASN A 114 10.21 10.09 3.96
N GLU A 115 10.85 11.14 3.46
CA GLU A 115 12.01 11.18 2.55
C GLU A 115 11.97 10.41 1.21
N THR A 116 11.80 11.23 0.17
CA THR A 116 12.68 11.35 -1.00
C THR A 116 12.89 10.10 -1.86
N TYR A 117 11.99 9.93 -2.83
CA TYR A 117 12.41 9.63 -4.19
C TYR A 117 11.87 10.74 -5.08
N GLU A 118 12.69 11.78 -5.26
CA GLU A 118 12.64 12.61 -6.46
C GLU A 118 12.84 11.66 -7.65
N ASN A 119 11.77 11.36 -8.36
CA ASN A 119 11.84 10.80 -9.71
C ASN A 119 10.86 11.60 -10.57
N GLU A 120 11.44 12.57 -11.27
CA GLU A 120 11.10 13.02 -12.61
C GLU A 120 9.62 12.96 -13.00
N PHE A 121 8.94 14.10 -12.92
CA PHE A 121 8.00 14.56 -13.95
C PHE A 121 7.75 16.06 -13.75
N ALA A 122 8.82 16.86 -13.85
CA ALA A 122 8.63 18.26 -14.19
C ALA A 122 8.21 18.28 -15.66
N TYR A 123 6.90 18.34 -15.89
CA TYR A 123 6.33 18.54 -17.20
C TYR A 123 7.03 19.74 -17.87
N GLU A 124 7.85 19.50 -18.88
CA GLU A 124 8.16 20.49 -19.91
C GLU A 124 6.85 20.81 -20.66
N LYS A 125 5.99 21.58 -20.00
CA LYS A 125 4.77 22.14 -20.55
C LYS A 125 4.81 23.66 -20.41
N ASP A 126 5.97 24.24 -20.68
CA ASP A 126 6.16 25.70 -20.80
C ASP A 126 6.89 26.11 -22.10
N LEU A 127 6.99 25.21 -23.08
CA LEU A 127 7.48 25.52 -24.43
C LEU A 127 6.36 25.58 -25.48
N GLN A 128 5.14 25.93 -25.09
CA GLN A 128 4.03 26.18 -26.02
C GLN A 128 3.51 27.63 -25.96
N ASN A 129 4.37 28.59 -25.61
CA ASN A 129 4.07 30.03 -25.73
C ASN A 129 4.92 30.75 -26.78
N PHE A 130 5.40 30.03 -27.81
CA PHE A 130 5.97 30.67 -28.99
C PHE A 130 5.45 29.98 -30.25
N TRP A 131 4.30 30.46 -30.72
CA TRP A 131 4.04 30.84 -32.12
C TRP A 131 2.54 30.75 -32.46
N PHE A 132 1.82 31.85 -32.29
CA PHE A 132 0.81 32.23 -33.28
C PHE A 132 0.93 33.70 -33.65
N LEU A 133 1.03 33.89 -34.96
CA LEU A 133 1.17 35.11 -35.74
C LEU A 133 0.13 36.19 -35.44
N ALA A 134 0.58 37.45 -35.48
CA ALA A 134 -0.21 38.52 -36.09
C ALA A 134 0.70 39.37 -36.98
N VAL A 135 0.85 38.91 -38.20
CA VAL A 135 1.14 39.75 -39.37
C VAL A 135 -0.13 40.56 -39.66
N LEU A 136 0.06 41.86 -39.99
CA LEU A 136 -0.86 42.86 -40.55
C LEU A 136 -1.79 43.62 -39.59
N SER A 137 -1.42 44.87 -39.27
CA SER A 137 -2.13 46.09 -39.71
C SER A 137 -1.53 47.34 -39.05
N GLY A 138 -1.01 48.27 -39.84
CA GLY A 138 -0.55 49.60 -39.39
C GLY A 138 0.72 50.06 -40.08
#